data_AF-A0A0B2VJL9-F1
#
_entry.id   AF-A0A0B2VJL9-F1
#
_cell.length_a   1.000
_cell.length_b   1.000
_cell.length_c   1.000
_cell.angle_alpha   90.00
_cell.angle_beta   90.00
_cell.angle_gamma   90.00
#
_symmetry.space_group_name_H-M   'P 1'
#
loop_
_entity.id
_entity.type
_entity.pdbx_description
1 polymer ?
#
loop_
_entity_poly.entity_id
_entity_poly.type
_entity_poly.pdbx_seq_one_letter_code
_entity_poly.pdbx_strand_id
1 'polypeptide(L)'
;MVPLNFVLAASRFTILCYQPPFATAKFFYVLCGLCYTWGVLVITCCLTPFVGLIFVPASFVWRYDDSPLSTSFAQVDFVLCLSFCAISLFVYIVIVLKLLIMKKQMHMSNQQNRHEIAILIQAILIFLYCSFFMSAWHFYELFLPDCRWTYFAINTLWILNSGITSFLYLTMNQTIRRRFYERYFTCFHSTPAIVIAESLTPETRRVLSNRISPVSCMHT
;
A
#
# COMPACT_ATOMS: atom_id res chain seq x y z
N MET A 1 -0.39 7.68 -6.20
CA MET A 1 -0.66 6.58 -5.23
C MET A 1 -2.04 5.94 -5.46
N VAL A 2 -3.12 6.73 -5.51
CA VAL A 2 -4.49 6.24 -5.71
C VAL A 2 -4.72 5.38 -6.98
N PRO A 3 -4.14 5.72 -8.16
CA PRO A 3 -4.39 4.93 -9.38
C PRO A 3 -3.85 3.49 -9.31
N LEU A 4 -2.74 3.28 -8.59
CA LEU A 4 -2.15 1.94 -8.39
C LEU A 4 -3.04 1.06 -7.50
N ASN A 5 -3.65 1.64 -6.46
CA ASN A 5 -4.62 0.92 -5.63
C ASN A 5 -5.86 0.50 -6.44
N PHE A 6 -6.30 1.37 -7.36
CA PHE A 6 -7.37 1.05 -8.29
C PHE A 6 -6.99 -0.07 -9.28
N VAL A 7 -5.79 -0.04 -9.88
CA VAL A 7 -5.30 -1.13 -10.75
C VAL A 7 -5.29 -2.46 -10.01
N LEU A 8 -4.85 -2.45 -8.76
CA LEU A 8 -4.82 -3.65 -7.93
C LEU A 8 -6.24 -4.15 -7.62
N ALA A 9 -7.19 -3.25 -7.36
CA ALA A 9 -8.61 -3.59 -7.22
C ALA A 9 -9.19 -4.19 -8.50
N ALA A 10 -8.92 -3.57 -9.66
CA ALA A 10 -9.37 -4.01 -10.96
C ALA A 10 -8.81 -5.40 -11.31
N SER A 11 -7.53 -5.65 -11.04
CA SER A 11 -6.93 -6.97 -11.27
C SER A 11 -7.59 -8.09 -10.49
N ARG A 12 -7.94 -7.84 -9.22
CA ARG A 12 -8.67 -8.79 -8.38
C ARG A 12 -10.10 -8.97 -8.84
N PHE A 13 -10.78 -7.89 -9.22
CA PHE A 13 -12.13 -7.93 -9.78
C PHE A 13 -12.18 -8.80 -11.04
N THR A 14 -11.26 -8.61 -11.98
CA THR A 14 -11.23 -9.38 -13.22
C THR A 14 -10.97 -10.86 -12.96
N ILE A 15 -10.05 -11.21 -12.05
CA ILE A 15 -9.77 -12.61 -11.70
C ILE A 15 -10.99 -13.29 -11.03
N LEU A 16 -11.72 -12.56 -10.18
CA LEU A 16 -12.84 -13.14 -9.43
C LEU A 16 -14.14 -13.20 -10.25
N CYS A 17 -14.42 -12.19 -11.09
CA CYS A 17 -15.67 -12.10 -11.87
C CYS A 17 -15.56 -12.71 -13.27
N TYR A 18 -14.37 -12.83 -13.85
CA TYR A 18 -14.15 -13.41 -15.17
C TYR A 18 -13.17 -14.58 -15.11
N GLN A 19 -13.66 -15.79 -15.39
CA GLN A 19 -12.79 -16.88 -15.80
C GLN A 19 -12.17 -16.59 -17.18
N PRO A 20 -10.93 -17.03 -17.46
CA PRO A 20 -10.01 -16.33 -18.36
C PRO A 20 -10.31 -16.61 -19.83
N PRO A 21 -10.66 -15.58 -20.60
CA PRO A 21 -9.86 -15.35 -21.80
C PRO A 21 -9.35 -13.90 -21.96
N PHE A 22 -9.91 -12.92 -21.25
CA PHE A 22 -9.58 -11.49 -21.45
C PHE A 22 -8.53 -10.90 -20.48
N ALA A 23 -8.28 -11.54 -19.33
CA ALA A 23 -7.36 -11.03 -18.30
C ALA A 23 -5.90 -11.43 -18.58
N THR A 24 -5.34 -11.00 -19.70
CA THR A 24 -3.93 -11.29 -20.03
C THR A 24 -3.02 -10.37 -19.22
N ALA A 25 -1.87 -10.87 -18.74
CA ALA A 25 -0.87 -10.07 -18.01
C ALA A 25 -0.51 -8.74 -18.72
N LYS A 26 -0.60 -8.72 -20.05
CA LYS A 26 -0.43 -7.53 -20.91
C LYS A 26 -1.38 -6.38 -20.54
N PHE A 27 -2.65 -6.67 -20.23
CA PHE A 27 -3.63 -5.65 -19.83
C PHE A 27 -3.21 -4.93 -18.54
N PHE A 28 -2.70 -5.67 -17.56
CA PHE A 28 -2.21 -5.09 -16.31
C PHE A 28 -0.93 -4.27 -16.50
N TYR A 29 -0.01 -4.71 -17.36
CA TYR A 29 1.17 -3.90 -17.71
C TYR A 29 0.78 -2.57 -18.37
N VAL A 30 -0.21 -2.60 -19.28
CA VAL A 30 -0.74 -1.38 -19.90
C VAL A 30 -1.38 -0.45 -18.86
N LEU A 31 -2.21 -0.99 -17.95
CA LEU A 31 -2.85 -0.20 -16.89
C LEU A 31 -1.82 0.44 -15.94
N CYS A 32 -0.77 -0.31 -15.57
CA CYS A 32 0.34 0.20 -14.78
C CYS A 32 1.12 1.29 -15.53
N GLY A 33 1.38 1.09 -16.83
CA GLY A 33 1.99 2.08 -17.70
C GLY A 33 1.17 3.38 -17.74
N LEU A 34 -0.15 3.28 -17.94
CA LEU A 34 -1.06 4.43 -17.93
C LEU A 34 -1.01 5.19 -16.59
N CYS A 35 -1.04 4.47 -15.47
CA CYS A 35 -0.92 5.10 -14.14
C CYS A 35 0.40 5.84 -13.96
N TYR A 36 1.49 5.29 -14.49
CA TYR A 36 2.80 5.92 -14.43
C TYR A 36 2.86 7.16 -15.32
N THR A 37 2.34 7.06 -16.56
CA THR A 37 2.26 8.22 -17.48
C THR A 37 1.41 9.35 -16.91
N TRP A 38 0.30 9.02 -16.23
CA TRP A 38 -0.51 10.00 -15.52
C TRP A 38 0.29 10.70 -14.40
N GLY A 39 1.03 9.93 -13.58
CA GLY A 39 1.88 10.51 -12.55
C GLY A 39 2.95 11.44 -13.10
N VAL A 40 3.59 11.05 -14.21
CA VAL A 40 4.59 11.88 -14.91
C VAL A 40 3.96 13.15 -15.48
N LEU A 41 2.76 13.05 -16.07
CA LEU A 41 2.02 14.22 -16.58
C LEU A 41 1.74 15.22 -15.47
N VAL A 42 1.23 14.77 -14.32
CA VAL A 42 0.96 15.64 -13.17
C VAL A 42 2.24 16.33 -12.68
N ILE A 43 3.35 15.60 -12.55
CA ILE A 43 4.64 16.18 -12.16
C ILE A 43 5.12 17.21 -13.18
N THR A 44 4.98 16.91 -14.48
CA THR A 44 5.39 17.82 -15.56
C THR A 44 4.56 19.10 -15.55
N CYS A 45 3.25 18.99 -15.31
CA CYS A 45 2.36 20.13 -15.12
C CYS A 45 2.79 20.98 -13.91
N CYS A 46 3.11 20.37 -12.78
CA CYS A 46 3.57 21.10 -11.58
C CYS A 46 4.93 21.77 -11.73
N LEU A 47 5.79 21.30 -12.66
CA LEU A 47 7.07 21.91 -12.99
C LEU A 47 6.94 23.03 -14.03
N THR A 48 5.77 23.16 -14.66
CA THR A 48 5.51 24.17 -15.69
C THR A 48 5.14 25.50 -15.02
N PRO A 49 5.67 26.66 -15.47
CA PRO A 49 5.44 27.96 -14.84
C PRO A 49 3.97 28.42 -14.79
N PHE A 50 3.07 27.76 -15.52
CA PHE A 50 1.63 28.08 -15.53
C PHE A 50 0.85 27.47 -14.36
N VAL A 51 1.38 26.43 -13.71
CA VAL A 51 0.82 25.77 -12.52
C VAL A 51 1.96 25.65 -11.50
N GLY A 52 2.44 26.81 -11.07
CA GLY A 52 3.58 26.89 -10.16
C GLY A 52 3.22 26.34 -8.77
N LEU A 53 3.82 25.20 -8.41
CA LEU A 53 3.84 24.77 -7.02
C LEU A 53 5.03 25.44 -6.32
N ILE A 54 4.76 26.51 -5.56
CA ILE A 54 5.79 27.29 -4.87
C ILE A 54 5.98 26.78 -3.44
N PHE A 55 7.24 26.58 -3.06
CA PHE A 55 7.60 26.30 -1.67
C PHE A 55 7.89 27.61 -0.94
N VAL A 56 7.15 27.90 0.12
CA VAL A 56 7.36 29.10 0.95
C VAL A 56 8.21 28.73 2.15
N PRO A 57 9.48 29.18 2.24
CA PRO A 57 10.38 28.79 3.33
C PRO A 57 9.93 29.29 4.70
N ALA A 58 9.23 30.43 4.75
CA ALA A 58 8.79 31.06 5.99
C ALA A 58 7.71 30.26 6.76
N SER A 59 6.94 29.43 6.05
CA SER A 59 5.86 28.60 6.60
C SER A 59 6.08 27.11 6.38
N PHE A 60 7.20 26.72 5.76
CA PHE A 60 7.50 25.34 5.35
C PHE A 60 6.31 24.67 4.62
N VAL A 61 5.62 25.45 3.77
CA VAL A 61 4.42 25.00 3.08
C VAL A 61 4.65 24.93 1.58
N TRP A 62 4.18 23.85 0.97
CA TRP A 62 3.93 23.80 -0.47
C TRP A 62 2.56 24.41 -0.74
N ARG A 63 2.51 25.45 -1.57
CA ARG A 63 1.24 26.05 -2.00
C ARG A 63 1.21 26.20 -3.51
N TYR A 64 0.02 26.10 -4.06
CA TYR A 64 -0.26 26.49 -5.42
C TYR A 64 -0.14 28.02 -5.53
N ASP A 65 0.44 28.51 -6.62
CA ASP A 65 0.44 29.95 -6.93
C ASP A 65 -1.00 30.45 -7.12
N ASP A 66 -1.27 31.73 -6.85
CA ASP A 66 -2.61 32.34 -6.88
C ASP A 66 -3.17 32.56 -8.31
N SER A 67 -2.53 31.93 -9.30
CA SER A 67 -2.98 32.00 -10.69
C SER A 67 -4.29 31.21 -10.90
N PRO A 68 -5.19 31.68 -11.78
CA PRO A 68 -6.50 31.03 -12.00
C PRO A 68 -6.39 29.61 -12.58
N LEU A 69 -5.28 29.30 -13.27
CA LEU A 69 -5.01 27.95 -13.76
C LEU A 69 -4.61 27.00 -12.63
N SER A 70 -3.83 27.49 -11.68
CA SER A 70 -3.33 26.73 -10.53
C SER A 70 -4.44 26.35 -9.56
N THR A 71 -5.38 27.27 -9.29
CA THR A 71 -6.58 26.98 -8.49
C THR A 71 -7.53 25.99 -9.17
N SER A 72 -7.73 26.13 -10.48
CA SER A 72 -8.53 25.18 -11.28
C SER A 72 -7.91 23.79 -11.28
N PHE A 73 -6.58 23.70 -11.40
CA PHE A 73 -5.84 22.44 -11.34
C PHE A 73 -6.02 21.74 -9.98
N ALA A 74 -5.89 22.49 -8.87
CA ALA A 74 -6.09 21.94 -7.54
C ALA A 74 -7.51 21.37 -7.32
N GLN A 75 -8.54 22.01 -7.88
CA GLN A 75 -9.92 21.50 -7.84
C GLN A 75 -10.08 20.21 -8.66
N VAL A 76 -9.51 20.18 -9.86
CA VAL A 76 -9.54 18.99 -10.73
C VAL A 76 -8.84 17.82 -10.05
N ASP A 77 -7.67 18.05 -9.47
CA ASP A 77 -6.91 17.05 -8.72
C ASP A 77 -7.72 16.51 -7.53
N PHE A 78 -8.42 17.39 -6.81
CA PHE A 78 -9.32 17.00 -5.72
C PHE A 78 -10.43 16.07 -6.19
N VAL A 79 -11.17 16.48 -7.23
CA VAL A 79 -12.30 15.69 -7.77
C VAL A 79 -11.82 14.36 -8.30
N LEU A 80 -10.69 14.33 -9.02
CA LEU A 80 -10.13 13.10 -9.56
C LEU A 80 -9.69 12.14 -8.44
N CYS A 81 -8.93 12.62 -7.46
CA CYS A 81 -8.48 11.77 -6.34
C CYS A 81 -9.67 11.16 -5.57
N LEU A 82 -10.67 11.98 -5.24
CA LEU A 82 -11.85 11.50 -4.51
C LEU A 82 -12.65 10.50 -5.35
N SER A 83 -12.82 10.77 -6.65
CA SER A 83 -13.52 9.88 -7.58
C SER A 83 -12.85 8.53 -7.71
N PHE A 84 -11.52 8.49 -7.90
CA PHE A 84 -10.79 7.22 -7.98
C PHE A 84 -10.85 6.43 -6.67
N CYS A 85 -10.75 7.10 -5.52
CA CYS A 85 -10.92 6.46 -4.21
C CYS A 85 -12.33 5.87 -4.06
N ALA A 86 -13.38 6.62 -4.45
CA ALA A 86 -14.76 6.17 -4.36
C ALA A 86 -15.05 4.98 -5.30
N ILE A 87 -14.59 5.03 -6.55
CA ILE A 87 -14.72 3.93 -7.51
C ILE A 87 -13.99 2.69 -6.98
N SER A 88 -12.78 2.85 -6.45
CA SER A 88 -12.03 1.72 -5.85
C SER A 88 -12.79 1.08 -4.70
N LEU A 89 -13.40 1.89 -3.82
CA LEU A 89 -14.21 1.40 -2.71
C LEU A 89 -15.46 0.65 -3.22
N PHE A 90 -16.15 1.20 -4.22
CA PHE A 90 -17.30 0.56 -4.85
C PHE A 90 -16.95 -0.81 -5.45
N VAL A 91 -15.86 -0.90 -6.21
CA VAL A 91 -15.38 -2.16 -6.79
C VAL A 91 -15.11 -3.20 -5.70
N TYR A 92 -14.45 -2.82 -4.59
CA TYR A 92 -14.19 -3.75 -3.49
C TYR A 92 -15.47 -4.21 -2.77
N ILE A 93 -16.49 -3.34 -2.63
CA ILE A 93 -17.79 -3.75 -2.09
C ILE A 93 -18.42 -4.83 -2.97
N VAL A 94 -18.41 -4.64 -4.30
CA VAL A 94 -18.95 -5.63 -5.25
C VAL A 94 -18.22 -6.97 -5.15
N ILE A 95 -16.88 -6.95 -5.05
CA ILE A 95 -16.05 -8.15 -4.85
C ILE A 95 -16.50 -8.90 -3.59
N VAL A 96 -16.60 -8.22 -2.46
CA VAL A 96 -16.97 -8.86 -1.19
C VAL A 96 -18.40 -9.39 -1.24
N LEU A 97 -19.36 -8.66 -1.81
CA LEU A 97 -20.74 -9.12 -1.97
C LEU A 97 -20.81 -10.41 -2.82
N LYS A 98 -20.13 -10.45 -3.96
CA LYS A 98 -20.05 -11.65 -4.81
C LYS A 98 -19.44 -12.83 -4.04
N LEU A 99 -18.38 -12.58 -3.29
CA LEU A 99 -17.70 -13.60 -2.49
C LEU A 99 -18.59 -14.15 -1.36
N LEU A 100 -19.39 -13.30 -0.71
CA LEU A 100 -20.38 -13.72 0.29
C LEU A 100 -21.49 -14.58 -0.33
N ILE A 101 -21.98 -14.21 -1.52
CA ILE A 101 -23.00 -15.00 -2.25
C ILE A 101 -22.43 -16.37 -2.64
N MET A 102 -21.23 -16.41 -3.23
CA MET A 102 -20.57 -17.66 -3.60
C MET A 102 -20.29 -18.55 -2.38
N LYS A 103 -19.94 -17.97 -1.23
CA LYS A 103 -19.77 -18.73 0.01
C LYS A 103 -21.06 -19.44 0.43
N LYS A 104 -22.19 -18.72 0.38
CA LYS A 104 -23.51 -19.27 0.72
C LYS A 104 -23.89 -20.45 -0.19
N GLN A 105 -23.42 -20.43 -1.44
CA GLN A 105 -23.73 -21.46 -2.44
C GLN A 105 -22.75 -22.65 -2.44
N MET A 106 -21.47 -22.42 -2.16
CA MET A 106 -20.39 -23.39 -2.44
C MET A 106 -19.62 -23.87 -1.20
N HIS A 107 -20.02 -23.53 0.03
CA HIS A 107 -19.30 -23.89 1.26
C HIS A 107 -17.79 -23.56 1.21
N MET A 108 -17.43 -22.44 0.57
CA MET A 108 -16.04 -22.03 0.37
C MET A 108 -15.29 -21.76 1.69
N SER A 109 -13.98 -22.01 1.67
CA SER A 109 -13.08 -21.87 2.83
C SER A 109 -13.12 -20.46 3.45
N ASN A 110 -13.25 -20.40 4.78
CA ASN A 110 -13.24 -19.14 5.55
C ASN A 110 -11.96 -18.31 5.39
N GLN A 111 -10.85 -18.91 4.98
CA GLN A 111 -9.56 -18.21 4.87
C GLN A 111 -9.55 -17.18 3.73
N GLN A 112 -10.14 -17.50 2.58
CA GLN A 112 -10.21 -16.59 1.44
C GLN A 112 -11.04 -15.35 1.77
N ASN A 113 -12.19 -15.53 2.44
CA ASN A 113 -13.05 -14.44 2.88
C ASN A 113 -12.38 -13.48 3.86
N ARG A 114 -11.57 -13.99 4.80
CA ARG A 114 -10.86 -13.13 5.75
C ARG A 114 -9.85 -12.22 5.06
N HIS A 115 -9.17 -12.73 4.03
CA HIS A 115 -8.24 -11.93 3.24
C HIS A 115 -8.97 -10.82 2.48
N GLU A 116 -10.06 -11.15 1.79
CA GLU A 116 -10.84 -10.18 1.01
C GLU A 116 -11.51 -9.11 1.88
N ILE A 117 -12.01 -9.48 3.06
CA ILE A 117 -12.55 -8.51 4.03
C ILE A 117 -11.45 -7.58 4.55
N ALA A 118 -10.25 -8.10 4.83
CA ALA A 118 -9.13 -7.27 5.26
C ALA A 118 -8.73 -6.23 4.18
N ILE A 119 -8.80 -6.62 2.91
CA ILE A 119 -8.57 -5.73 1.78
C ILE A 119 -9.67 -4.65 1.67
N LEU A 120 -10.93 -5.02 1.88
CA LEU A 120 -12.04 -4.05 1.91
C LEU A 120 -11.85 -3.04 3.04
N ILE A 121 -11.50 -3.51 4.24
CA ILE A 121 -11.20 -2.63 5.39
C ILE A 121 -10.05 -1.69 5.04
N GLN A 122 -8.99 -2.20 4.41
CA GLN A 122 -7.88 -1.37 3.94
C GLN A 122 -8.35 -0.30 2.94
N ALA A 123 -9.19 -0.66 1.96
CA ALA A 123 -9.72 0.30 0.99
C ALA A 123 -10.61 1.38 1.66
N ILE A 124 -11.42 0.99 2.65
CA ILE A 124 -12.22 1.93 3.46
C ILE A 124 -11.30 2.87 4.24
N LEU A 125 -10.27 2.35 4.91
CA LEU A 125 -9.32 3.18 5.67
C LEU A 125 -8.58 4.17 4.77
N ILE A 126 -8.15 3.73 3.59
CA ILE A 126 -7.51 4.59 2.59
C ILE A 126 -8.51 5.66 2.11
N PHE A 127 -9.76 5.28 1.79
CA PHE A 127 -10.78 6.24 1.37
C PHE A 127 -11.05 7.29 2.44
N LEU A 128 -11.26 6.88 3.70
CA LEU A 128 -11.51 7.78 4.81
C LEU A 128 -10.32 8.70 5.06
N TYR A 129 -9.10 8.15 5.06
CA TYR A 129 -7.88 8.92 5.24
C TYR A 129 -7.65 9.92 4.11
N CYS A 130 -7.80 9.50 2.84
CA CYS A 130 -7.68 10.39 1.70
C CYS A 130 -8.77 11.46 1.72
N SER A 131 -10.02 11.13 2.03
CA SER A 131 -11.11 12.11 2.13
C SER A 131 -10.84 13.13 3.23
N PHE A 132 -10.41 12.67 4.41
CA PHE A 132 -10.03 13.54 5.51
C PHE A 132 -8.84 14.44 5.14
N PHE A 133 -7.78 13.87 4.57
CA PHE A 133 -6.59 14.61 4.14
C PHE A 133 -6.94 15.68 3.09
N MET A 134 -7.71 15.31 2.07
CA MET A 134 -8.09 16.24 0.99
C MET A 134 -9.03 17.34 1.49
N SER A 135 -9.97 17.02 2.38
CA SER A 135 -10.80 18.02 3.04
C SER A 135 -9.97 18.94 3.94
N ALA A 136 -9.02 18.39 4.71
CA ALA A 136 -8.12 19.18 5.55
C ALA A 136 -7.23 20.09 4.70
N TRP A 137 -6.83 19.67 3.50
CA TRP A 137 -6.04 20.48 2.57
C TRP A 137 -6.86 21.57 1.86
N HIS A 138 -8.13 21.32 1.52
CA HIS A 138 -8.94 22.29 0.78
C HIS A 138 -9.71 23.26 1.68
N PHE A 139 -10.09 22.82 2.88
CA PHE A 139 -10.88 23.60 3.85
C PHE A 139 -10.05 24.05 5.07
N TYR A 140 -8.72 24.07 4.99
CA TYR A 140 -7.88 24.48 6.13
C TYR A 140 -8.22 25.90 6.62
N GLU A 141 -8.52 26.81 5.70
CA GLU A 141 -8.87 28.21 5.99
C GLU A 141 -10.19 28.36 6.75
N LEU A 142 -11.11 27.41 6.61
CA LEU A 142 -12.41 27.45 7.26
C LEU A 142 -12.39 26.82 8.67
N PHE A 143 -11.50 25.83 8.88
CA PHE A 143 -11.56 24.94 10.05
C PHE A 143 -10.39 25.10 11.02
N LEU A 144 -9.23 25.58 10.56
CA LEU A 144 -8.04 25.75 11.40
C LEU A 144 -7.62 27.22 11.47
N PRO A 145 -7.19 27.71 12.64
CA PRO A 145 -6.63 29.04 12.76
C PRO A 145 -5.34 29.14 11.94
N ASP A 146 -5.14 30.30 11.30
CA ASP A 146 -3.93 30.67 10.57
C ASP A 146 -2.74 30.77 11.51
N CYS A 147 -2.15 29.62 11.80
CA CYS A 147 -0.96 29.50 12.62
C CYS A 147 0.06 28.59 11.93
N ARG A 148 1.35 28.85 12.18
CA ARG A 148 2.46 28.11 11.57
C ARG A 148 2.38 26.59 11.82
N TRP A 149 1.79 26.20 12.94
CA TRP A 149 1.56 24.82 13.33
C TRP A 149 0.54 24.10 12.43
N THR A 150 -0.50 24.79 11.97
CA THR A 150 -1.48 24.26 11.00
C THR A 150 -0.77 23.86 9.70
N TYR A 151 0.03 24.77 9.13
CA TYR A 151 0.77 24.52 7.90
C TYR A 151 1.79 23.37 8.04
N PHE A 152 2.48 23.31 9.19
CA PHE A 152 3.39 22.22 9.50
C PHE A 152 2.67 20.87 9.62
N ALA A 153 1.53 20.84 10.31
CA ALA A 153 0.73 19.64 10.49
C ALA A 153 0.21 19.11 9.15
N ILE A 154 -0.29 19.98 8.28
CA ILE A 154 -0.79 19.61 6.94
C ILE A 154 0.33 19.02 6.07
N ASN A 155 1.53 19.63 6.06
CA ASN A 155 2.67 19.07 5.32
C ASN A 155 3.14 17.72 5.89
N THR A 156 3.15 17.59 7.21
CA THR A 156 3.48 16.33 7.87
C THR A 156 2.47 15.25 7.50
N LEU A 157 1.18 15.58 7.48
CA LEU A 157 0.10 14.69 7.07
C LEU A 157 0.29 14.25 5.60
N TRP A 158 0.74 15.16 4.73
CA TRP A 158 1.01 14.86 3.32
C TRP A 158 2.17 13.88 3.14
N ILE A 159 3.26 14.04 3.90
CA ILE A 159 4.38 13.09 3.90
C ILE A 159 3.92 11.72 4.44
N LEU A 160 3.15 11.72 5.53
CA LEU A 160 2.62 10.49 6.15
C LEU A 160 1.67 9.73 5.22
N ASN A 161 0.94 10.40 4.32
CA ASN A 161 0.06 9.76 3.34
C ASN A 161 0.83 8.72 2.47
N SER A 162 2.06 9.04 2.09
CA SER A 162 2.92 8.13 1.31
C SER A 162 3.31 6.88 2.11
N GLY A 163 3.52 7.02 3.43
CA GLY A 163 3.87 5.94 4.34
C GLY A 163 2.66 5.08 4.75
N ILE A 164 1.50 5.69 4.98
CA ILE A 164 0.28 5.02 5.44
C ILE A 164 -0.15 3.92 4.48
N THR A 165 -0.09 4.17 3.17
CA THR A 165 -0.48 3.16 2.18
C THR A 165 0.41 1.92 2.29
N SER A 166 1.73 2.11 2.36
CA SER A 166 2.71 1.03 2.52
C SER A 166 2.56 0.30 3.85
N PHE A 167 2.33 1.04 4.95
CA PHE A 167 2.13 0.49 6.27
C PHE A 167 0.83 -0.33 6.36
N LEU A 168 -0.27 0.15 5.78
CA LEU A 168 -1.53 -0.57 5.72
C LEU A 168 -1.39 -1.89 4.93
N TYR A 169 -0.69 -1.88 3.79
CA TYR A 169 -0.42 -3.11 3.05
C TYR A 169 0.40 -4.11 3.86
N LEU A 170 1.43 -3.65 4.59
CA LEU A 170 2.30 -4.52 5.37
C LEU A 170 1.58 -5.11 6.60
N THR A 171 0.73 -4.34 7.27
CA THR A 171 0.00 -4.77 8.47
C THR A 171 -1.19 -5.68 8.16
N MET A 172 -1.94 -5.37 7.09
CA MET A 172 -3.17 -6.10 6.73
C MET A 172 -2.91 -7.35 5.88
N ASN A 173 -1.80 -7.41 5.14
CA ASN A 173 -1.48 -8.58 4.33
C ASN A 173 -0.83 -9.68 5.18
N GLN A 174 -1.63 -10.61 5.67
CA GLN A 174 -1.18 -11.75 6.50
C GLN A 174 -0.09 -12.59 5.82
N THR A 175 -0.11 -12.73 4.49
CA THR A 175 0.89 -13.50 3.74
C THR A 175 2.25 -12.81 3.77
N ILE A 176 2.28 -11.49 3.59
CA ILE A 176 3.51 -10.71 3.69
C ILE A 176 4.00 -10.69 5.13
N ARG A 177 3.09 -10.48 6.09
CA ARG A 177 3.43 -10.47 7.52
C ARG A 177 4.03 -11.80 7.97
N ARG A 178 3.46 -12.93 7.54
CA ARG A 178 3.99 -14.26 7.88
C ARG A 178 5.39 -14.46 7.29
N ARG A 179 5.61 -14.12 6.02
CA ARG A 179 6.94 -14.19 5.38
C ARG A 179 7.96 -13.25 6.01
N PHE A 180 7.52 -12.06 6.43
CA PHE A 180 8.36 -11.09 7.11
C PHE A 180 8.80 -11.64 8.47
N TYR A 181 7.86 -12.15 9.29
CA TYR A 181 8.20 -12.79 10.56
C TYR A 181 9.04 -14.05 10.38
N GLU A 182 8.73 -14.94 9.44
CA GLU A 182 9.53 -16.13 9.14
C GLU A 182 10.98 -15.75 8.85
N ARG A 183 11.23 -14.78 7.95
CA ARG A 183 12.58 -14.32 7.61
C ARG A 183 13.27 -13.63 8.79
N TYR A 184 12.58 -12.75 9.51
CA TYR A 184 13.15 -12.03 10.65
C TYR A 184 13.51 -13.00 11.79
N PHE A 185 12.68 -14.01 12.05
CA PHE A 185 12.91 -15.01 13.09
C PHE A 185 14.01 -16.01 12.70
N THR A 186 14.09 -16.45 11.44
CA THR A 186 15.24 -17.25 10.99
C THR A 186 16.55 -16.48 11.06
N CYS A 187 16.56 -15.19 10.71
CA CYS A 187 17.78 -14.38 10.78
C CYS A 187 18.22 -14.16 12.23
N PHE A 188 17.27 -13.98 13.15
CA PHE A 188 17.54 -13.82 14.58
C PHE A 188 18.00 -15.14 15.24
N HIS A 189 17.48 -16.28 14.80
CA HIS A 189 17.87 -17.61 15.31
C HIS A 189 19.19 -18.14 14.71
N SER A 190 19.61 -17.66 13.54
CA SER A 190 20.91 -18.05 12.94
C SER A 190 22.11 -17.31 13.54
N THR A 191 21.92 -16.17 14.21
CA THR A 191 23.00 -15.41 14.86
C THR A 191 23.74 -16.14 15.99
N PRO A 192 23.10 -16.88 16.92
CA PRO A 192 23.85 -17.63 17.93
C PRO A 192 24.54 -18.88 17.38
N ALA A 193 24.04 -19.51 16.30
CA ALA A 193 24.62 -20.76 15.79
C ALA A 193 25.94 -20.55 15.03
N ILE A 194 26.06 -19.45 14.28
CA ILE A 194 27.26 -19.15 13.48
C ILE A 194 28.41 -18.66 14.38
N VAL A 195 28.12 -17.84 15.39
CA VAL A 195 29.14 -17.33 16.33
C VAL A 195 29.70 -18.44 17.25
N ILE A 196 28.88 -19.44 17.61
CA ILE A 196 29.35 -20.61 18.38
C ILE A 196 30.19 -21.55 17.48
N ALA A 197 29.86 -21.71 16.20
CA ALA A 197 30.64 -22.55 15.29
C ALA A 197 32.02 -21.98 14.93
N GLU A 198 32.17 -20.66 14.96
CA GLU A 198 33.42 -19.95 14.64
C GLU A 198 34.37 -19.79 15.84
N SER A 199 33.86 -19.89 17.07
CA SER A 199 34.66 -19.91 18.31
C SER A 199 35.14 -21.30 18.74
N LEU A 200 34.69 -22.37 18.06
CA LEU A 200 35.22 -23.72 18.30
C LEU A 200 36.56 -23.92 17.59
N THR A 201 37.61 -24.09 18.38
CA THR A 201 38.93 -24.57 17.91
C THR A 201 38.80 -25.85 17.07
N PRO A 202 39.64 -26.04 16.05
CA PRO A 202 39.54 -27.14 15.09
C PRO A 202 39.60 -28.55 15.72
N GLU A 203 40.16 -28.70 16.93
CA GLU A 203 40.14 -29.94 17.69
C GLU A 203 38.73 -30.29 18.20
N THR A 204 37.99 -29.32 18.73
CA THR A 204 36.64 -29.53 19.29
C THR A 204 35.65 -29.92 18.18
N ARG A 205 35.88 -29.44 16.95
CA ARG A 205 35.08 -29.76 15.76
C ARG A 205 35.22 -31.24 15.34
N ARG A 206 36.38 -31.88 15.55
CA ARG A 206 36.58 -33.32 15.26
C ARG A 206 35.89 -34.22 16.28
N VAL A 207 35.87 -33.84 17.56
CA VAL A 207 35.24 -34.64 18.61
C VAL A 207 33.71 -34.67 18.47
N LEU A 208 33.09 -33.55 18.07
CA LEU A 208 31.65 -33.47 17.80
C LEU A 208 31.24 -34.20 16.53
N SER A 209 32.05 -34.16 15.46
CA SER A 209 31.82 -34.93 14.23
C SER A 209 31.77 -36.44 14.46
N ASN A 210 32.50 -36.96 15.47
CA ASN A 210 32.51 -38.39 15.78
C ASN A 210 31.41 -38.84 16.75
N ARG A 211 30.64 -37.92 17.37
CA ARG A 211 29.53 -38.26 18.27
C ARG A 211 28.15 -38.23 17.61
N ILE A 212 28.00 -37.61 16.44
CA ILE A 212 26.72 -37.52 15.74
C ILE A 212 26.69 -38.60 14.66
N SER A 213 26.52 -39.86 15.10
CA SER A 213 25.99 -40.92 14.23
C SER A 213 24.47 -40.70 14.06
N PRO A 214 23.91 -40.95 12.86
CA PRO A 214 22.50 -40.71 12.59
C PRO A 214 21.64 -41.72 13.36
N VAL A 215 20.83 -41.24 14.29
CA VAL A 215 19.70 -42.02 14.82
C VAL A 215 18.67 -42.12 13.69
N SER A 216 18.69 -43.27 13.03
CA SER A 216 17.64 -43.72 12.13
C SER A 216 16.36 -43.93 12.93
N CYS A 217 15.36 -43.06 12.75
CA CYS A 217 13.98 -43.31 13.19
C CYS A 217 13.10 -43.53 11.96
N MET A 218 13.08 -44.80 11.55
CA MET A 218 11.93 -45.63 11.19
C MET A 218 10.64 -44.92 10.73
N HIS A 219 10.34 -45.14 9.46
CA HIS A 219 8.97 -45.25 8.93
C HIS A 219 8.20 -46.37 9.64
N THR A 220 7.00 -46.05 10.12
CA THR A 220 5.74 -46.81 9.93
C THR A 220 4.58 -45.95 10.39
#